data_AF-A0A4Q5ERM5-F1
#
_entry.id   AF-A0A4Q5ERM5-F1
#
_cell.length_a   1.000
_cell.length_b   1.000
_cell.length_c   1.000
_cell.angle_alpha   90.00
_cell.angle_beta   90.00
_cell.angle_gamma   90.00
#
_symmetry.space_group_name_H-M   'P 1'
#
loop_
_entity.id
_entity.type
_entity.pdbx_description
1 polymer ?
#
loop_
_entity_poly.entity_id
_entity_poly.type
_entity_poly.pdbx_seq_one_letter_code
_entity_poly.pdbx_strand_id
1 'polypeptide(L)'
;MLEKFFKKQKRSSECHPLEKPLAHDRSYEYHHKKAVLEDGMLYDTESAKKVFTDEASLEYIALGRAVQRAYFLTPNGNWFSAKEKIETESGITDVGDYRIQATKTIYTYSNLQMEQKYKVKDLIGRNDYELYKEYFGEVEEA
;
A
#
# COMPACT_ATOMS: atom_id res chain seq x y z
N MET A 1 -10.90 15.50 -36.74
CA MET A 1 -12.09 15.32 -35.90
C MET A 1 -11.90 14.03 -35.13
N LEU A 2 -11.72 14.10 -33.80
CA LEU A 2 -11.72 12.94 -32.92
C LEU A 2 -12.54 13.29 -31.67
N GLU A 3 -13.28 12.30 -31.21
CA GLU A 3 -14.56 12.43 -30.53
C GLU A 3 -14.46 12.91 -29.08
N LYS A 4 -15.43 13.74 -28.71
CA LYS A 4 -15.70 14.21 -27.35
C LYS A 4 -16.38 13.10 -26.56
N PHE A 5 -15.73 12.59 -25.51
CA PHE A 5 -16.44 11.89 -24.43
C PHE A 5 -15.82 12.21 -23.06
N PHE A 6 -16.21 13.34 -22.49
CA PHE A 6 -16.19 13.50 -21.03
C PHE A 6 -17.50 14.16 -20.57
N LYS A 7 -18.48 13.31 -20.25
CA LYS A 7 -19.56 13.65 -19.34
C LYS A 7 -19.43 12.76 -18.12
N LYS A 8 -18.97 13.34 -17.00
CA LYS A 8 -19.52 13.04 -15.68
C LYS A 8 -19.51 14.33 -14.86
N GLN A 9 -20.71 14.86 -14.69
CA GLN A 9 -21.04 15.99 -13.86
C GLN A 9 -21.15 15.49 -12.41
N LYS A 10 -20.35 16.03 -11.49
CA LYS A 10 -20.67 16.11 -10.05
C LYS A 10 -20.28 17.52 -9.59
N ARG A 11 -21.24 18.19 -8.94
CA ARG A 11 -21.33 19.64 -8.75
C ARG A 11 -20.56 20.12 -7.51
N SER A 12 -19.98 21.31 -7.66
CA SER A 12 -19.69 22.38 -6.69
C SER A 12 -19.06 22.01 -5.34
N SER A 13 -17.74 22.21 -5.25
CA SER A 13 -17.18 22.96 -4.13
C SER A 13 -17.02 24.41 -4.63
N GLU A 14 -17.51 25.37 -3.87
CA GLU A 14 -17.36 26.80 -4.16
C GLU A 14 -15.87 27.15 -4.10
N CYS A 15 -15.17 27.08 -5.24
CA CYS A 15 -13.92 27.82 -5.40
C CYS A 15 -14.29 29.29 -5.55
N HIS A 16 -13.59 30.17 -4.83
CA HIS A 16 -13.68 31.60 -5.09
C HIS A 16 -13.46 31.86 -6.60
N PRO A 17 -14.10 32.89 -7.21
CA PRO A 17 -13.99 33.15 -8.66
C PRO A 17 -12.56 33.38 -9.18
N LEU A 18 -11.59 33.54 -8.27
CA LEU A 18 -10.17 33.75 -8.54
C LEU A 18 -9.32 32.47 -8.34
N GLU A 19 -9.89 31.38 -7.82
CA GLU A 19 -9.17 30.13 -7.61
C GLU A 19 -9.28 29.21 -8.83
N LYS A 20 -8.13 28.91 -9.42
CA LYS A 20 -8.02 27.92 -10.47
C LYS A 20 -8.43 26.53 -9.94
N PRO A 21 -9.23 25.74 -10.68
CA PRO A 21 -9.60 24.38 -10.29
C PRO A 21 -8.37 23.51 -9.98
N LEU A 22 -8.44 22.69 -8.92
CA LEU A 22 -7.37 21.77 -8.53
C LEU A 22 -7.65 20.34 -8.98
N ALA A 23 -6.85 19.85 -9.93
CA ALA A 23 -6.77 18.44 -10.30
C ALA A 23 -5.80 17.69 -9.39
N HIS A 24 -6.06 16.39 -9.18
CA HIS A 24 -5.19 15.53 -8.37
C HIS A 24 -4.63 14.42 -9.24
N ASP A 25 -3.31 14.29 -9.26
CA ASP A 25 -2.59 13.20 -9.92
C ASP A 25 -1.86 12.38 -8.85
N ARG A 26 -1.97 11.06 -8.92
CA ARG A 26 -1.39 10.14 -7.93
C ARG A 26 -0.59 9.05 -8.65
N SER A 27 0.64 8.89 -8.23
CA SER A 27 1.53 7.84 -8.71
C SER A 27 2.10 7.03 -7.54
N TYR A 28 2.45 5.78 -7.82
CA TYR A 28 3.02 4.86 -6.85
C TYR A 28 4.30 4.26 -7.40
N GLU A 29 5.34 4.20 -6.58
CA GLU A 29 6.61 3.55 -6.90
C GLU A 29 6.94 2.49 -5.86
N TYR A 30 7.45 1.34 -6.31
CA TYR A 30 7.78 0.21 -5.44
C TYR A 30 9.23 -0.20 -5.65
N HIS A 31 10.01 -0.12 -4.57
CA HIS A 31 11.36 -0.66 -4.50
C HIS A 31 11.29 -2.02 -3.81
N HIS A 32 11.18 -3.06 -4.64
CA HIS A 32 11.09 -4.45 -4.21
C HIS A 32 12.42 -4.96 -3.64
N LYS A 33 12.31 -5.95 -2.77
CA LYS A 33 13.44 -6.65 -2.16
C LYS A 33 13.27 -8.15 -2.32
N LYS A 34 14.41 -8.79 -2.64
CA LYS A 34 14.57 -10.24 -2.66
C LYS A 34 15.76 -10.68 -1.83
N ALA A 35 15.64 -11.83 -1.20
CA ALA A 35 16.70 -12.46 -0.40
C ALA A 35 16.45 -13.95 -0.23
N VAL A 36 17.52 -14.73 -0.06
CA VAL A 36 17.43 -16.11 0.44
C VAL A 36 17.36 -16.05 1.97
N LEU A 37 16.39 -16.73 2.58
CA LEU A 37 16.18 -16.74 4.03
C LEU A 37 16.65 -18.06 4.66
N GLU A 38 16.37 -18.25 5.95
CA GLU A 38 16.92 -19.33 6.79
C GLU A 38 16.59 -20.74 6.30
N ASP A 39 15.47 -20.92 5.61
CA ASP A 39 15.06 -22.17 4.98
C ASP A 39 15.77 -22.46 3.64
N GLY A 40 16.66 -21.57 3.19
CA GLY A 40 17.36 -21.69 1.91
C GLY A 40 16.52 -21.32 0.69
N MET A 41 15.29 -20.83 0.87
CA MET A 41 14.39 -20.46 -0.22
C MET A 41 14.53 -18.98 -0.58
N LEU A 42 14.30 -18.64 -1.86
CA LEU A 42 14.27 -17.26 -2.33
C LEU A 42 12.90 -16.64 -2.03
N TYR A 43 12.91 -15.54 -1.30
CA TYR A 43 11.75 -14.70 -1.04
C TYR A 43 11.88 -13.39 -1.80
N ASP A 44 10.80 -12.96 -2.42
CA ASP A 44 10.75 -11.79 -3.30
C ASP A 44 9.41 -11.07 -3.17
N THR A 45 9.48 -9.79 -2.80
CA THR A 45 8.29 -8.93 -2.64
C THR A 45 7.64 -8.50 -3.96
N GLU A 46 8.31 -8.66 -5.11
CA GLU A 46 7.75 -8.33 -6.43
C GLU A 46 6.78 -9.42 -6.91
N SER A 47 7.17 -10.69 -6.73
CA SER A 47 6.39 -11.85 -7.16
C SER A 47 5.42 -12.39 -6.11
N ALA A 48 5.62 -12.09 -4.83
CA ALA A 48 4.72 -12.50 -3.75
C ALA A 48 3.48 -11.60 -3.62
N LYS A 49 2.36 -12.16 -3.15
CA LYS A 49 1.15 -11.40 -2.85
C LYS A 49 1.36 -10.64 -1.55
N LYS A 50 1.38 -9.30 -1.59
CA LYS A 50 1.21 -8.48 -0.37
C LYS A 50 -0.21 -8.71 0.15
N VAL A 51 -0.33 -9.20 1.38
CA VAL A 51 -1.63 -9.55 1.96
C VAL A 51 -2.16 -8.42 2.83
N PHE A 52 -1.35 -7.96 3.79
CA PHE A 52 -1.75 -6.89 4.70
C PHE A 52 -0.53 -6.17 5.28
N THR A 53 -0.79 -5.11 6.04
CA THR A 53 0.20 -4.36 6.81
C THR A 53 -0.19 -4.34 8.26
N ASP A 54 0.76 -4.56 9.16
CA ASP A 54 0.51 -4.53 10.60
C ASP A 54 0.43 -3.09 11.10
N GLU A 55 -0.80 -2.62 11.34
CA GLU A 55 -1.06 -1.26 11.81
C GLU A 55 -0.44 -0.99 13.19
N ALA A 56 -0.30 -2.02 14.05
CA ALA A 56 0.36 -1.88 15.34
C ALA A 56 1.87 -1.60 15.21
N SER A 57 2.47 -1.88 14.05
CA SER A 57 3.86 -1.59 13.75
C SER A 57 4.08 -0.23 13.05
N LEU A 58 3.02 0.53 12.82
CA LEU A 58 3.09 1.81 12.12
C LEU A 58 3.79 2.87 12.98
N GLU A 59 4.87 3.41 12.45
CA GLU A 59 5.65 4.48 13.06
C GLU A 59 5.80 5.65 12.07
N TYR A 60 5.32 6.83 12.48
CA TYR A 60 5.52 8.06 11.72
C TYR A 60 6.89 8.66 12.06
N ILE A 61 7.80 8.68 11.09
CA ILE A 61 9.17 9.17 11.28
C ILE A 61 9.22 10.69 11.11
N ALA A 62 8.56 11.21 10.07
CA ALA A 62 8.50 12.62 9.73
C ALA A 62 7.28 12.90 8.86
N LEU A 63 7.04 14.18 8.54
CA LEU A 63 5.98 14.54 7.59
C LEU A 63 6.21 13.81 6.26
N GLY A 64 5.19 13.08 5.81
CA GLY A 64 5.25 12.28 4.59
C GLY A 64 6.17 11.06 4.67
N ARG A 65 6.63 10.64 5.86
CA ARG A 65 7.47 9.45 6.02
C ARG A 65 6.99 8.57 7.16
N ALA A 66 6.72 7.32 6.86
CA ALA A 66 6.34 6.31 7.85
C ALA A 66 7.07 4.99 7.59
N VAL A 67 7.13 4.13 8.60
CA VAL A 67 7.54 2.74 8.47
C VAL A 67 6.50 1.83 9.11
N GLN A 68 6.34 0.64 8.55
CA GLN A 68 5.50 -0.41 9.11
C GLN A 68 6.00 -1.79 8.64
N ARG A 69 5.36 -2.85 9.11
CA ARG A 69 5.59 -4.22 8.66
C ARG A 69 4.53 -4.62 7.64
N ALA A 70 4.98 -5.04 6.46
CA ALA A 70 4.11 -5.59 5.42
C ALA A 70 4.29 -7.11 5.35
N TYR A 71 3.19 -7.84 5.21
CA TYR A 71 3.15 -9.29 5.19
C TYR A 71 2.79 -9.81 3.80
N PHE A 72 3.49 -10.85 3.39
CA PHE A 72 3.44 -11.40 2.05
C PHE A 72 3.25 -12.92 2.09
N LEU A 73 2.57 -13.42 1.07
CA LEU A 73 2.38 -14.84 0.82
C LEU A 73 3.02 -15.20 -0.52
N THR A 74 3.98 -16.14 -0.47
CA THR A 74 4.57 -16.71 -1.68
C THR A 74 3.56 -17.61 -2.41
N PRO A 75 3.75 -17.86 -3.73
CA PRO A 75 2.90 -18.81 -4.46
C PRO A 75 2.86 -20.23 -3.85
N ASN A 76 3.92 -20.62 -3.13
CA ASN A 76 4.02 -21.93 -2.48
C ASN A 76 3.41 -21.95 -1.06
N GLY A 77 2.77 -20.86 -0.61
CA GLY A 77 2.08 -20.80 0.68
C GLY A 77 2.96 -20.44 1.87
N ASN A 78 4.23 -20.08 1.66
CA ASN A 78 5.11 -19.60 2.73
C ASN A 78 4.86 -18.13 3.03
N TRP A 79 4.69 -17.82 4.31
CA TRP A 79 4.54 -16.46 4.82
C TRP A 79 5.89 -15.84 5.13
N PHE A 80 6.03 -14.57 4.77
CA PHE A 80 7.18 -13.75 5.15
C PHE A 80 6.73 -12.29 5.28
N SER A 81 7.54 -11.49 5.95
CA SER A 81 7.28 -10.07 6.14
C SER A 81 8.48 -9.23 5.72
N ALA A 82 8.24 -7.96 5.43
CA ALA A 82 9.27 -6.97 5.15
C ALA A 82 8.98 -5.69 5.94
N LYS A 83 10.05 -5.00 6.34
CA LYS A 83 9.94 -3.60 6.76
C LYS A 83 9.63 -2.76 5.52
N GLU A 84 8.49 -2.11 5.53
CA GLU A 84 8.02 -1.19 4.51
C GLU A 84 8.30 0.24 4.97
N LYS A 85 9.10 0.99 4.23
CA LYS A 85 9.23 2.44 4.37
C LYS A 85 8.34 3.11 3.33
N ILE A 86 7.53 4.06 3.78
CA ILE A 86 6.60 4.82 2.96
C ILE A 86 7.09 6.26 2.92
N GLU A 87 7.26 6.81 1.72
CA GLU A 87 7.59 8.22 1.51
C GLU A 87 6.58 8.85 0.55
N THR A 88 5.98 9.97 0.96
CA THR A 88 5.01 10.70 0.15
C THR A 88 5.60 12.05 -0.21
N GLU A 89 5.81 12.27 -1.50
CA GLU A 89 6.21 13.54 -2.08
C GLU A 89 4.97 14.18 -2.71
N SER A 90 4.75 15.47 -2.46
CA SER A 90 3.65 16.19 -3.10
C SER A 90 4.08 17.58 -3.51
N GLY A 91 3.59 18.00 -4.68
CA GLY A 91 3.80 19.34 -5.22
C GLY A 91 2.57 19.82 -5.94
N ILE A 92 2.31 21.13 -5.87
CA ILE A 92 1.25 21.78 -6.63
C ILE A 92 1.91 22.60 -7.73
N THR A 93 1.44 22.43 -8.96
CA THR A 93 1.90 23.19 -10.12
C THR A 93 0.72 23.89 -10.80
N ASP A 94 0.92 25.13 -11.24
CA ASP A 94 -0.05 25.89 -12.03
C ASP A 94 0.10 25.55 -13.52
N VAL A 95 -0.98 25.13 -14.17
CA VAL A 95 -1.01 24.78 -15.60
C VAL A 95 -2.14 25.58 -16.27
N GLY A 96 -1.80 26.77 -16.76
CA GLY A 96 -2.77 27.66 -17.41
C GLY A 96 -3.94 27.99 -16.48
N ASP A 97 -5.12 27.52 -16.83
CA ASP A 97 -6.38 27.79 -16.13
C ASP A 97 -6.67 26.87 -14.93
N TYR A 98 -5.83 25.85 -14.69
CA TYR A 98 -6.01 24.91 -13.57
C TYR A 98 -4.69 24.67 -12.81
N ARG A 99 -4.79 23.99 -11.67
CA ARG A 99 -3.66 23.52 -10.85
C ARG A 99 -3.66 22.01 -10.81
N ILE A 100 -2.47 21.41 -10.72
CA ILE A 100 -2.31 19.97 -10.51
C ILE A 100 -1.56 19.76 -9.20
N GLN A 101 -2.18 19.05 -8.26
CA GLN A 101 -1.47 18.44 -7.14
C GLN A 101 -1.00 17.06 -7.56
N ALA A 102 0.30 16.92 -7.79
CA ALA A 102 0.93 15.63 -8.02
C ALA A 102 1.40 15.06 -6.69
N THR A 103 0.92 13.88 -6.34
CA THR A 103 1.35 13.11 -5.17
C THR A 103 2.00 11.81 -5.63
N LYS A 104 3.23 11.58 -5.20
CA LYS A 104 3.97 10.33 -5.42
C LYS A 104 4.17 9.63 -4.09
N THR A 105 3.70 8.40 -3.99
CA THR A 105 3.95 7.54 -2.83
C THR A 105 4.95 6.45 -3.19
N ILE A 106 6.06 6.40 -2.47
CA ILE A 106 7.17 5.47 -2.68
C ILE A 106 7.16 4.45 -1.55
N TYR A 107 7.11 3.17 -1.89
CA TYR A 107 7.20 2.05 -0.96
C TYR A 107 8.56 1.37 -1.14
N THR A 108 9.35 1.31 -0.07
CA THR A 108 10.64 0.60 -0.08
C THR A 108 10.60 -0.57 0.88
N TYR A 109 10.81 -1.77 0.37
CA TYR A 109 10.84 -2.98 1.18
C TYR A 109 12.27 -3.34 1.60
N SER A 110 12.43 -3.77 2.84
CA SER A 110 13.73 -4.14 3.43
C SER A 110 13.54 -5.16 4.56
N ASN A 111 14.63 -5.72 5.09
CA ASN A 111 14.61 -6.59 6.27
C ASN A 111 13.54 -7.71 6.21
N LEU A 112 13.67 -8.57 5.19
CA LEU A 112 12.80 -9.73 4.97
C LEU A 112 12.97 -10.73 6.11
N GLN A 113 11.87 -11.27 6.62
CA GLN A 113 11.87 -12.31 7.66
C GLN A 113 10.82 -13.35 7.35
N MET A 114 11.14 -14.62 7.60
CA MET A 114 10.15 -15.69 7.55
C MET A 114 9.15 -15.52 8.69
N GLU A 115 7.88 -15.81 8.41
CA GLU A 115 6.81 -15.70 9.40
C GLU A 115 6.18 -17.06 9.67
N GLN A 116 6.04 -17.39 10.95
CA GLN A 116 5.39 -18.62 11.35
C GLN A 116 3.88 -18.46 11.16
N LYS A 117 3.25 -19.42 10.46
CA LYS A 117 1.84 -19.36 10.08
C LYS A 117 0.90 -19.05 11.27
N TYR A 118 1.16 -19.62 12.44
CA TYR A 118 0.32 -19.35 13.63
C TYR A 118 0.44 -17.90 14.13
N LYS A 119 1.61 -17.26 14.02
CA LYS A 119 1.78 -15.84 14.38
C LYS A 119 1.01 -14.94 13.44
N VAL A 120 1.06 -15.24 12.14
CA VAL A 120 0.29 -14.50 11.12
C VAL A 120 -1.20 -14.69 11.35
N LYS A 121 -1.63 -15.92 11.65
CA LYS A 121 -3.01 -16.26 11.99
C LYS A 121 -3.52 -15.44 13.18
N ASP A 122 -2.76 -15.40 14.27
CA ASP A 122 -3.11 -14.61 15.46
C ASP A 122 -3.18 -13.11 15.16
N LEU A 123 -2.27 -12.60 14.34
CA LEU A 123 -2.21 -11.19 13.98
C LEU A 123 -3.39 -10.77 13.10
N ILE A 124 -3.72 -11.55 12.07
CA ILE A 124 -4.89 -11.28 11.22
C ILE A 124 -6.18 -11.43 12.05
N GLY A 125 -6.30 -12.49 12.86
CA GLY A 125 -7.51 -12.75 13.64
C GLY A 125 -7.88 -11.66 14.65
N ARG A 126 -6.91 -10.84 15.08
CA ARG A 126 -7.16 -9.69 15.96
C ARG A 126 -7.65 -8.44 15.22
N ASN A 127 -7.37 -8.33 13.93
CA ASN A 127 -7.50 -7.07 13.19
C ASN A 127 -8.51 -7.16 12.03
N ASP A 128 -8.66 -8.32 11.39
CA ASP A 128 -9.47 -8.49 10.20
C ASP A 128 -10.03 -9.92 10.11
N TYR A 129 -11.30 -10.08 10.50
CA TYR A 129 -11.99 -11.36 10.50
C TYR A 129 -12.21 -11.93 9.08
N GLU A 130 -12.50 -11.07 8.11
CA GLU A 130 -12.75 -11.52 6.73
C GLU A 130 -11.45 -12.00 6.08
N LEU A 131 -10.36 -11.26 6.30
CA LEU A 131 -9.04 -11.69 5.87
C LEU A 131 -8.61 -12.97 6.58
N TYR A 132 -8.92 -13.12 7.87
CA TYR A 132 -8.65 -14.36 8.58
C TYR A 132 -9.34 -15.54 7.89
N LYS A 133 -10.63 -15.39 7.57
CA LYS A 133 -11.43 -16.43 6.93
C LYS A 133 -10.91 -16.76 5.52
N GLU A 134 -10.47 -15.76 4.75
CA GLU A 134 -9.87 -15.96 3.40
C GLU A 134 -8.65 -16.90 3.45
N TYR A 135 -7.76 -16.74 4.44
CA TYR A 135 -6.48 -17.47 4.46
C TYR A 135 -6.43 -18.67 5.40
N PHE A 136 -7.31 -18.73 6.40
CA PHE A 136 -7.28 -19.76 7.44
C PHE A 136 -8.60 -20.52 7.61
N GLY A 137 -9.66 -20.12 6.91
CA GLY A 137 -10.99 -20.74 7.01
C GLY A 137 -11.78 -20.26 8.21
N GLU A 138 -12.99 -20.81 8.38
CA GLU A 138 -13.81 -20.56 9.57
C GLU A 138 -13.15 -21.19 10.80
N VAL A 139 -13.31 -20.54 11.96
CA VAL A 139 -12.91 -21.14 13.24
C VAL A 139 -13.85 -22.32 13.44
N GLU A 140 -13.36 -23.56 13.39
CA GLU A 140 -14.17 -24.72 13.79
C GLU A 140 -14.70 -24.45 15.20
N GLU A 141 -16.02 -24.35 15.35
CA GLU A 141 -16.65 -24.28 16.66
C GLU A 141 -16.30 -25.57 17.42
N ALA A 142 -15.64 -25.41 18.57
CA ALA A 142 -15.24 -26.49 19.46
C ALA A 142 -16.40 -26.98 20.33
#